data_AF-A0A9D5Y201-F1
#
_entry.id   AF-A0A9D5Y201-F1
#
_cell.length_a   1.000
_cell.length_b   1.000
_cell.length_c   1.000
_cell.angle_alpha   90.00
_cell.angle_beta   90.00
_cell.angle_gamma   90.00
#
_symmetry.space_group_name_H-M   'P 1'
#
loop_
_entity.id
_entity.type
_entity.pdbx_description
1 polymer ?
#
loop_
_entity_poly.entity_id
_entity_poly.type
_entity_poly.pdbx_seq_one_letter_code
_entity_poly.pdbx_strand_id
1 'polypeptide(L)'
;METQPQKETVMDVFLLGLKTWLAEMKWLWRAQLGKFEISRLEKELDREYGILGRIAEAPRGKKEEKELCLRQIAFLKEEIATLERELASDREERMKTIRNA
;
A
#
# COMPACT_ATOMS: atom_id res chain seq x y z
N MET A 1 6.08 33.28 41.63
CA MET A 1 5.06 32.27 41.30
C MET A 1 5.80 31.01 40.94
N GLU A 2 5.90 30.07 41.88
CA GLU A 2 6.53 28.77 41.63
C GLU A 2 5.59 27.95 40.75
N THR A 3 6.02 27.68 39.51
CA THR A 3 5.37 26.67 38.67
C THR A 3 5.67 25.30 39.26
N GLN A 4 4.72 24.75 40.02
CA GLN A 4 4.81 23.37 40.48
C GLN A 4 4.91 22.42 39.27
N PRO A 5 5.81 21.43 39.27
CA PRO A 5 5.84 20.41 38.23
C PRO A 5 4.56 19.58 38.35
N GLN A 6 3.74 19.62 37.30
CA GLN A 6 2.55 18.79 37.17
C GLN A 6 3.00 17.33 37.29
N LYS A 7 2.64 16.65 38.40
CA LYS A 7 2.93 15.23 38.57
C LYS A 7 2.11 14.46 37.55
N GLU A 8 2.72 14.10 36.43
CA GLU A 8 2.15 13.15 35.50
C GLU A 8 1.86 11.85 36.28
N THR A 9 0.60 11.43 36.27
CA THR A 9 0.19 10.22 36.96
C THR A 9 0.65 9.01 36.14
N VAL A 10 0.94 7.88 36.80
CA VAL A 10 1.23 6.61 36.09
C VAL A 10 0.14 6.27 35.07
N MET A 11 -1.11 6.65 35.35
CA MET A 11 -2.23 6.51 34.42
C MET A 11 -2.11 7.39 33.18
N ASP A 12 -1.57 8.60 33.30
CA ASP A 12 -1.38 9.52 32.16
C ASP A 12 -0.32 8.96 31.20
N VAL A 13 0.76 8.42 31.76
CA VAL A 13 1.83 7.74 30.99
C VAL A 13 1.29 6.49 30.29
N PHE A 14 0.49 5.68 30.98
CA PHE A 14 -0.14 4.49 30.39
C PHE A 14 -1.09 4.85 29.24
N LEU A 15 -1.96 5.85 29.44
CA LEU A 15 -2.89 6.31 28.41
C LEU A 15 -2.15 6.89 27.19
N LEU A 16 -1.05 7.60 27.41
CA LEU A 16 -0.19 8.08 26.34
C LEU A 16 0.44 6.93 25.54
N GLY A 17 0.97 5.92 26.24
CA GLY A 17 1.52 4.72 25.61
C GLY A 17 0.48 3.97 24.78
N LEU A 18 -0.74 3.79 25.31
CA LEU A 18 -1.84 3.12 24.61
C LEU A 18 -2.28 3.90 23.36
N LYS A 19 -2.41 5.23 23.44
CA LYS A 19 -2.74 6.07 22.28
C LYS A 19 -1.71 5.95 21.18
N THR A 20 -0.43 5.96 21.56
CA THR A 20 0.69 5.80 20.63
C THR A 20 0.63 4.43 19.97
N TRP A 21 0.45 3.36 20.76
CA TRP A 21 0.33 2.00 20.24
C TRP A 21 -0.86 1.82 19.27
N LEU A 22 -2.02 2.42 19.55
CA LEU A 22 -3.17 2.37 18.64
C LEU A 22 -2.91 3.10 17.32
N ALA A 23 -2.27 4.27 17.37
CA ALA A 23 -1.87 5.01 16.17
C ALA A 23 -0.91 4.18 15.30
N GLU A 24 0.03 3.48 15.96
CA GLU A 24 0.98 2.57 15.31
C GLU A 24 0.30 1.38 14.65
N MET A 25 -0.61 0.71 15.36
CA MET A 25 -1.39 -0.40 14.83
C MET A 25 -2.25 0.01 13.64
N LYS A 26 -2.89 1.19 13.69
CA LYS A 26 -3.68 1.72 12.57
C LYS A 26 -2.81 1.94 11.33
N TRP A 27 -1.58 2.39 11.49
CA TRP A 27 -0.65 2.53 10.37
C TRP A 27 -0.24 1.17 9.80
N LEU A 28 0.17 0.22 10.65
CA LEU A 28 0.54 -1.13 10.21
C LEU A 28 -0.59 -1.78 9.40
N TRP A 29 -1.83 -1.59 9.83
CA TRP A 29 -3.00 -2.11 9.13
C TRP A 29 -3.16 -1.51 7.74
N ARG A 30 -2.99 -0.18 7.60
CA ARG A 30 -3.04 0.50 6.29
C ARG A 30 -1.93 0.04 5.35
N ALA A 31 -0.70 -0.06 5.85
CA ALA A 31 0.42 -0.57 5.08
C ALA A 31 0.17 -2.02 4.60
N GLN A 32 -0.43 -2.85 5.45
CA GLN A 32 -0.78 -4.22 5.09
C GLN A 32 -1.89 -4.27 4.03
N LEU A 33 -2.92 -3.43 4.13
CA LEU A 33 -3.98 -3.33 3.12
C LEU A 33 -3.42 -2.93 1.74
N GLY A 34 -2.50 -1.96 1.69
CA GLY A 34 -1.84 -1.58 0.42
C GLY A 34 -1.07 -2.73 -0.21
N LYS A 35 -0.35 -3.53 0.59
CA LYS A 35 0.32 -4.75 0.08
C LYS A 35 -0.66 -5.80 -0.42
N PHE A 36 -1.81 -5.96 0.24
CA PHE A 36 -2.85 -6.87 -0.22
C PHE A 36 -3.44 -6.42 -1.55
N GLU A 37 -3.63 -5.11 -1.73
CA GLU A 37 -4.11 -4.55 -2.99
C GLU A 37 -3.12 -4.78 -4.14
N ILE A 38 -1.83 -4.54 -3.91
CA ILE A 38 -0.76 -4.88 -4.88
C ILE A 38 -0.81 -6.36 -5.24
N SER A 39 -0.86 -7.26 -4.25
CA SER A 39 -0.92 -8.70 -4.51
C SER A 39 -2.18 -9.12 -5.29
N ARG A 40 -3.31 -8.43 -5.09
CA ARG A 40 -4.52 -8.63 -5.90
C ARG A 40 -4.28 -8.20 -7.35
N LEU A 41 -3.68 -7.03 -7.58
CA LEU A 41 -3.40 -6.51 -8.91
C LEU A 41 -2.37 -7.38 -9.66
N GLU A 42 -1.34 -7.87 -8.98
CA GLU A 42 -0.36 -8.82 -9.54
C GLU A 42 -1.05 -10.11 -10.02
N LYS A 43 -1.98 -10.65 -9.22
CA LYS A 43 -2.76 -11.83 -9.63
C LYS A 43 -3.63 -11.57 -10.85
N GLU A 44 -4.17 -10.36 -10.98
CA GLU A 44 -4.93 -9.97 -12.16
C GLU A 44 -4.01 -9.81 -13.38
N LEU A 45 -2.83 -9.23 -13.20
CA LEU A 45 -1.82 -9.09 -14.24
C LEU A 45 -1.38 -10.46 -14.79
N ASP A 46 -1.15 -11.44 -13.91
CA ASP A 46 -0.83 -12.82 -14.31
C ASP A 46 -1.97 -13.47 -15.12
N ARG A 47 -3.24 -13.19 -14.76
CA ARG A 47 -4.41 -13.67 -15.51
C ARG A 47 -4.45 -13.07 -16.91
N GLU A 48 -4.22 -11.77 -17.03
CA GLU A 48 -4.17 -11.08 -18.32
C GLU A 48 -3.03 -11.61 -19.20
N TYR A 49 -1.85 -11.89 -18.62
CA TYR A 49 -0.78 -12.57 -19.35
C TYR A 49 -1.18 -13.96 -19.85
N GLY A 50 -1.91 -14.73 -19.04
CA GLY A 50 -2.46 -16.02 -19.46
C GLY A 50 -3.49 -15.89 -20.58
N ILE A 51 -4.35 -14.86 -20.55
CA ILE A 51 -5.31 -14.55 -21.63
C ILE A 51 -4.55 -14.21 -22.92
N LEU A 52 -3.55 -13.32 -22.84
CA LEU A 52 -2.75 -12.91 -23.97
C LEU A 52 -2.03 -14.10 -24.64
N GLY A 53 -1.50 -15.03 -23.83
CA GLY A 53 -0.90 -16.28 -24.32
C GLY A 53 -1.90 -17.13 -25.13
N ARG A 54 -3.11 -17.33 -24.61
CA ARG A 54 -4.18 -18.06 -25.32
C ARG A 54 -4.63 -17.36 -26.61
N ILE A 55 -4.66 -16.03 -26.62
CA ILE A 55 -4.95 -15.26 -27.83
C ILE A 55 -3.83 -15.44 -28.87
N ALA A 56 -2.57 -15.49 -28.43
CA ALA A 56 -1.43 -15.70 -29.31
C ALA A 56 -1.44 -17.10 -29.96
N GLU A 57 -1.90 -18.13 -29.24
CA GLU A 57 -2.06 -19.50 -29.78
C GLU A 57 -3.15 -19.59 -30.86
N ALA A 58 -4.22 -18.78 -30.76
CA ALA A 58 -5.35 -18.77 -31.69
C ALA A 58 -5.72 -17.34 -32.15
N PRO A 59 -4.92 -16.70 -33.01
CA PRO A 59 -5.00 -15.27 -33.28
C PRO A 59 -6.12 -14.82 -34.24
N ARG A 60 -6.75 -15.74 -34.99
CA ARG A 60 -7.75 -15.39 -36.01
C ARG A 60 -8.99 -14.75 -35.36
N GLY A 61 -9.29 -13.51 -35.77
CA GLY A 61 -10.49 -12.78 -35.32
C GLY A 61 -10.38 -12.11 -33.95
N LYS A 62 -9.24 -12.21 -33.25
CA LYS A 62 -9.08 -11.73 -31.86
C LYS A 62 -8.26 -10.45 -31.72
N LYS A 63 -8.19 -9.62 -32.76
CA LYS A 63 -7.34 -8.42 -32.75
C LYS A 63 -7.78 -7.42 -31.67
N GLU A 64 -9.08 -7.18 -31.54
CA GLU A 64 -9.64 -6.26 -30.56
C GLU A 64 -9.44 -6.78 -29.13
N GLU A 65 -9.70 -8.07 -28.89
CA GLU A 65 -9.43 -8.73 -27.60
C GLU A 65 -7.95 -8.61 -27.21
N LYS A 66 -7.04 -8.80 -28.16
CA LYS A 66 -5.60 -8.63 -27.94
C LYS A 66 -5.26 -7.20 -27.53
N GLU A 67 -5.80 -6.21 -28.24
CA GLU A 67 -5.54 -4.80 -27.94
C GLU A 67 -6.09 -4.40 -26.56
N LEU A 68 -7.27 -4.88 -26.19
CA LEU A 68 -7.85 -4.66 -24.87
C LEU A 68 -6.97 -5.26 -23.77
N CYS A 69 -6.58 -6.53 -23.91
CA CYS A 69 -5.71 -7.23 -22.96
C CYS A 69 -4.37 -6.50 -22.77
N LEU A 70 -3.76 -6.02 -23.87
CA LEU A 70 -2.52 -5.24 -23.79
C LEU A 70 -2.69 -3.91 -23.04
N ARG A 71 -3.82 -3.22 -23.21
CA ARG A 71 -4.13 -1.99 -22.45
C ARG A 71 -4.33 -2.28 -20.97
N GLN A 72 -5.02 -3.37 -20.64
CA GLN A 72 -5.21 -3.81 -19.25
C GLN A 72 -3.88 -4.14 -18.59
N ILE A 73 -3.00 -4.90 -19.27
CA ILE A 73 -1.65 -5.19 -18.79
C ILE A 73 -0.85 -3.90 -18.54
N ALA A 74 -0.90 -2.94 -19.48
CA ALA A 74 -0.19 -1.67 -19.33
C ALA A 74 -0.70 -0.89 -18.11
N PHE A 75 -2.03 -0.79 -17.97
CA PHE A 75 -2.67 -0.13 -16.83
C PHE A 75 -2.29 -0.78 -15.50
N LEU A 76 -2.43 -2.12 -15.39
CA LEU A 76 -2.13 -2.85 -14.15
C LEU A 76 -0.68 -2.65 -13.71
N LYS A 77 0.27 -2.64 -14.65
CA LYS A 77 1.68 -2.37 -14.34
C LYS A 77 1.91 -0.96 -13.81
N GLU A 78 1.28 0.04 -14.42
CA GLU A 78 1.40 1.42 -13.99
C GLU A 78 0.79 1.62 -12.59
N GLU A 79 -0.36 1.00 -12.34
CA GLU A 79 -1.06 1.07 -11.06
C GLU A 79 -0.24 0.41 -9.94
N ILE A 80 0.27 -0.81 -10.17
CA ILE A 80 1.15 -1.51 -9.21
C ILE A 80 2.37 -0.64 -8.89
N ALA A 81 3.07 -0.13 -9.91
CA ALA A 81 4.26 0.70 -9.71
C ALA A 81 3.94 2.01 -8.95
N THR A 82 2.73 2.56 -9.13
CA THR A 82 2.29 3.75 -8.40
C THR A 82 2.05 3.43 -6.94
N LEU A 83 1.30 2.37 -6.63
CA LEU A 83 1.04 1.93 -5.25
C LEU A 83 2.33 1.54 -4.51
N GLU A 84 3.28 0.90 -5.18
CA GLU A 84 4.58 0.58 -4.59
C GLU A 84 5.37 1.84 -4.20
N ARG A 85 5.36 2.87 -5.07
CA ARG A 85 6.00 4.16 -4.78
C ARG A 85 5.32 4.87 -3.62
N GLU A 86 3.99 4.87 -3.58
CA GLU A 86 3.23 5.48 -2.50
C GLU A 86 3.52 4.80 -1.14
N LEU A 87 3.54 3.47 -1.10
CA LEU A 87 3.91 2.72 0.11
C LEU A 87 5.35 2.97 0.56
N ALA A 88 6.29 3.10 -0.40
CA ALA A 88 7.67 3.42 -0.09
C ALA A 88 7.81 4.85 0.46
N SER A 89 7.12 5.82 -0.16
CA SER A 89 7.12 7.22 0.26
C SER A 89 6.50 7.39 1.66
N ASP A 90 5.35 6.76 1.93
CA ASP A 90 4.69 6.79 3.24
C ASP A 90 5.63 6.26 4.34
N ARG A 91 6.38 5.19 4.04
CA ARG A 91 7.41 4.66 4.94
C ARG A 91 8.54 5.65 5.19
N GLU A 92 9.06 6.30 4.15
CA GLU A 92 10.16 7.27 4.29
C GLU A 92 9.75 8.52 5.07
N GLU A 93 8.58 9.09 4.75
CA GLU A 93 8.04 10.27 5.42
C GLU A 93 7.86 10.00 6.91
N ARG A 94 7.31 8.82 7.25
CA ARG A 94 7.15 8.40 8.63
C ARG A 94 8.49 8.24 9.35
N MET A 95 9.49 7.62 8.71
CA MET A 95 10.83 7.48 9.31
C MET A 95 11.51 8.83 9.56
N LYS A 96 11.23 9.85 8.73
CA LYS A 96 11.68 11.23 8.97
C LYS A 96 10.98 11.83 10.18
N THR A 97 9.66 11.67 10.30
CA THR A 97 8.90 12.16 11.47
C THR A 97 9.40 11.55 12.77
N ILE A 98 9.67 10.24 12.81
CA ILE A 98 10.20 9.56 14.01
C ILE A 98 11.62 10.02 14.34
N ARG A 99 12.47 10.29 13.35
CA ARG A 99 13.85 10.78 13.57
C ARG A 99 13.89 12.21 14.11
N ASN A 100 12.90 13.02 13.75
CA ASN A 100 12.82 14.44 14.08
C ASN A 100 11.94 14.72 15.31
N ALA A 101 11.28 13.69 15.87
CA ALA A 101 10.50 13.75 17.11
C ALA A 101 11.38 13.34 18.30
#